data_AF-T1BJP7-F1
#
_entry.id   AF-T1BJP7-F1
#
_cell.length_a   1.000
_cell.length_b   1.000
_cell.length_c   1.000
_cell.angle_alpha   90.00
_cell.angle_beta   90.00
_cell.angle_gamma   90.00
#
_symmetry.space_group_name_H-M   'P 1'
#
loop_
_entity.id
_entity.type
_entity.pdbx_description
1 polymer ?
#
loop_
_entity_poly.entity_id
_entity_poly.type
_entity_poly.pdbx_seq_one_letter_code
_entity_poly.pdbx_strand_id
1 'polypeptide(L)'
;DVVLRNGDELIVPKFEQEVTVIGEVEDPTSHLYQPGLSRSAYIRMSGGFTSEAAPDKVYVVQASGSVVTHTGGNWWFSHSGTNIKPGDTIVVPINAEKMLPLPFWQAVTGILYNVAIATAAVHAL
;
A
#
# COMPACT_ATOMS: atom_id res chain seq x y z
N ASP A 1 6.24 -33.98 16.62
CA ASP A 1 5.33 -34.13 17.77
C ASP A 1 5.60 -32.97 18.71
N VAL A 2 4.55 -32.34 19.25
CA VAL A 2 4.67 -31.16 20.14
C VAL A 2 4.03 -31.54 21.47
N VAL A 3 4.81 -31.46 22.55
CA VAL A 3 4.37 -31.84 23.90
C VAL A 3 3.91 -30.60 24.65
N LEU A 4 2.61 -30.55 24.99
CA LEU A 4 1.98 -29.45 25.72
C LEU A 4 2.16 -29.62 27.23
N ARG A 5 2.26 -28.49 27.96
CA ARG A 5 2.41 -28.42 29.43
C ARG A 5 1.16 -27.81 30.07
N ASN A 6 1.04 -27.99 31.38
CA ASN A 6 -0.07 -27.42 32.15
C ASN A 6 -0.02 -25.88 32.07
N GLY A 7 -1.07 -25.28 31.53
CA GLY A 7 -1.15 -23.84 31.26
C GLY A 7 -0.98 -23.45 29.79
N ASP A 8 -0.62 -24.38 28.89
CA ASP A 8 -0.58 -24.12 27.46
C ASP A 8 -1.99 -24.09 26.87
N GLU A 9 -2.25 -23.12 26.00
CA GLU A 9 -3.53 -22.96 25.30
C GLU A 9 -3.35 -23.28 23.81
N LEU A 10 -4.17 -24.21 23.29
CA LEU A 10 -4.21 -24.53 21.87
C LEU A 10 -5.40 -23.80 21.22
N ILE A 11 -5.09 -22.75 20.48
CA ILE A 11 -6.08 -21.99 19.72
C ILE A 11 -6.11 -22.53 18.29
N VAL A 12 -7.23 -23.15 17.90
CA VAL A 12 -7.51 -23.53 16.52
C VAL A 12 -8.45 -22.48 15.92
N PRO A 13 -7.94 -21.52 15.13
CA PRO A 13 -8.79 -20.51 14.52
C PRO A 13 -9.75 -21.16 13.53
N LYS A 14 -10.93 -20.53 13.37
CA LYS A 14 -11.87 -20.93 12.32
C LYS A 14 -11.18 -20.73 10.97
N PHE A 15 -11.39 -21.65 10.03
CA PHE A 15 -10.86 -21.49 8.67
C PHE A 15 -11.49 -20.24 8.05
N GLU A 16 -10.69 -19.19 7.87
CA GLU A 16 -11.13 -17.94 7.27
C GLU A 16 -11.30 -18.17 5.77
N GLN A 17 -12.56 -18.26 5.33
CA GLN A 17 -12.92 -18.38 3.91
C GLN A 17 -13.00 -17.01 3.23
N GLU A 18 -12.39 -16.00 3.83
CA GLU A 18 -12.54 -14.61 3.45
C GLU A 18 -11.17 -13.97 3.18
N VAL A 19 -11.21 -12.90 2.39
CA VAL A 19 -10.09 -12.03 2.08
C VAL A 19 -10.42 -10.67 2.65
N THR A 20 -9.58 -10.20 3.56
CA THR A 20 -9.81 -8.94 4.26
C THR A 20 -9.22 -7.80 3.44
N VAL A 21 -9.95 -6.71 3.25
CA VAL A 21 -9.43 -5.48 2.61
C VAL A 21 -9.45 -4.35 3.62
N ILE A 22 -8.29 -3.76 3.86
CA ILE A 22 -8.14 -2.67 4.84
C ILE A 22 -7.35 -1.48 4.29
N GLY A 23 -7.52 -0.33 4.95
CA GLY A 23 -6.82 0.91 4.65
C GLY A 23 -7.66 1.84 3.78
N GLU A 24 -7.02 2.52 2.83
CA GLU A 24 -7.59 3.58 2.00
C GLU A 24 -8.47 3.05 0.84
N VAL A 25 -9.56 2.38 1.22
CA VAL A 25 -10.67 1.97 0.34
C VAL A 25 -11.98 2.60 0.82
N GLU A 26 -12.97 2.72 -0.06
CA GLU A 26 -14.26 3.36 0.28
C GLU A 26 -15.02 2.60 1.39
N ASP A 27 -14.97 1.26 1.38
CA ASP A 27 -15.56 0.42 2.43
C ASP A 27 -14.61 -0.71 2.86
N PRO A 28 -13.79 -0.49 3.93
CA PRO A 28 -12.88 -1.50 4.44
C PRO A 28 -13.64 -2.67 5.07
N THR A 29 -13.61 -3.83 4.40
CA THR A 29 -14.40 -5.00 4.81
C THR A 29 -13.77 -6.31 4.33
N SER A 30 -14.33 -7.43 4.80
CA SER A 30 -13.96 -8.77 4.38
C SER A 30 -14.92 -9.31 3.31
N HIS A 31 -14.36 -9.96 2.30
CA HIS A 31 -15.11 -10.55 1.20
C HIS A 31 -14.89 -12.06 1.16
N LEU A 32 -15.92 -12.82 0.82
CA LEU A 32 -15.78 -14.26 0.63
C LEU A 32 -14.73 -14.54 -0.47
N TYR A 33 -13.80 -15.44 -0.17
CA TYR A 33 -12.79 -15.88 -1.13
C TYR A 33 -13.45 -16.55 -2.33
N GLN A 34 -13.09 -16.05 -3.52
CA GLN A 34 -13.47 -16.63 -4.79
C GLN A 34 -12.21 -16.98 -5.59
N PRO A 35 -12.07 -18.24 -6.04
CA PRO A 35 -10.94 -18.66 -6.86
C PRO A 35 -10.77 -17.82 -8.12
N GLY A 36 -9.54 -17.40 -8.40
CA GLY A 36 -9.20 -16.63 -9.60
C GLY A 36 -9.46 -15.13 -9.51
N LEU A 37 -10.06 -14.63 -8.42
CA LEU A 37 -10.13 -13.19 -8.20
C LEU A 37 -8.75 -12.61 -7.86
N SER A 38 -8.43 -11.50 -8.52
CA SER A 38 -7.24 -10.71 -8.24
C SER A 38 -7.45 -9.82 -7.01
N ARG A 39 -6.35 -9.33 -6.43
CA ARG A 39 -6.39 -8.29 -5.40
C ARG A 39 -7.21 -7.06 -5.81
N SER A 40 -7.13 -6.66 -7.10
CA SER A 40 -7.86 -5.51 -7.63
C SER A 40 -9.36 -5.74 -7.71
N ALA A 41 -9.81 -6.98 -7.88
CA ALA A 41 -11.23 -7.31 -7.82
C ALA A 41 -11.77 -7.12 -6.40
N TYR A 42 -11.07 -7.59 -5.38
CA TYR A 42 -11.45 -7.39 -3.98
C TYR A 42 -11.46 -5.91 -3.56
N ILE A 43 -10.48 -5.13 -4.02
CA ILE A 43 -10.48 -3.67 -3.80
C ILE A 43 -11.70 -3.01 -4.45
N ARG A 44 -12.06 -3.42 -5.68
CA ARG A 44 -13.28 -2.92 -6.35
C ARG A 44 -14.57 -3.34 -5.62
N MET A 45 -14.61 -4.55 -5.08
CA MET A 45 -15.73 -5.02 -4.23
C MET A 45 -15.84 -4.21 -2.93
N SER A 46 -14.73 -3.62 -2.47
CA SER A 46 -14.64 -2.70 -1.32
C SER A 46 -14.91 -1.24 -1.70
N GLY A 47 -15.57 -1.00 -2.85
CA GLY A 47 -15.91 0.33 -3.35
C GLY A 47 -14.79 1.07 -4.10
N GLY A 48 -13.59 0.49 -4.19
CA GLY A 48 -12.43 1.11 -4.84
C GLY A 48 -11.54 1.88 -3.87
N PHE A 49 -10.61 2.67 -4.41
CA PHE A 49 -9.65 3.47 -3.64
C PHE A 49 -10.24 4.82 -3.22
N THR A 50 -9.89 5.30 -2.03
CA THR A 50 -10.16 6.69 -1.62
C THR A 50 -9.23 7.67 -2.35
N SER A 51 -9.48 8.98 -2.22
CA SER A 51 -8.61 10.02 -2.79
C SER A 51 -7.20 10.05 -2.21
N GLU A 52 -7.05 9.53 -0.98
CA GLU A 52 -5.80 9.54 -0.23
C GLU A 52 -5.03 8.23 -0.39
N ALA A 53 -5.54 7.25 -1.11
CA ALA A 53 -4.86 5.98 -1.32
C ALA A 53 -3.56 6.12 -2.15
N ALA A 54 -2.61 5.21 -1.90
CA ALA A 54 -1.43 4.98 -2.76
C ALA A 54 -1.56 3.64 -3.51
N PRO A 55 -2.16 3.62 -4.72
CA PRO A 55 -2.44 2.39 -5.45
C PRO A 55 -1.18 1.62 -5.90
N ASP A 56 -0.07 2.34 -6.04
CA ASP A 56 1.25 1.81 -6.38
C ASP A 56 1.92 1.07 -5.22
N LYS A 57 1.45 1.27 -3.99
CA LYS A 57 2.03 0.71 -2.76
C LYS A 57 1.18 -0.38 -2.12
N VAL A 58 0.16 -0.88 -2.81
CA VAL A 58 -0.71 -1.97 -2.30
C VAL A 58 0.07 -3.28 -2.15
N TYR A 59 -0.08 -3.92 -1.00
CA TYR A 59 0.54 -5.20 -0.67
C TYR A 59 -0.47 -6.18 -0.05
N VAL A 60 -0.09 -7.46 -0.06
CA VAL A 60 -0.90 -8.54 0.51
C VAL A 60 -0.13 -9.17 1.65
N VAL A 61 -0.75 -9.24 2.82
CA VAL A 61 -0.27 -10.04 3.96
C VAL A 61 -0.97 -11.38 3.86
N GLN A 62 -0.21 -12.45 3.62
CA GLN A 62 -0.78 -13.78 3.52
C GLN A 62 -1.15 -14.33 4.89
N ALA A 63 -2.07 -15.29 4.95
CA ALA A 63 -2.43 -15.98 6.20
C ALA A 63 -1.21 -16.60 6.92
N SER A 64 -0.14 -16.93 6.18
CA SER A 64 1.15 -17.40 6.73
C SER A 64 2.02 -16.30 7.37
N GLY A 65 1.60 -15.04 7.32
CA GLY A 65 2.35 -13.87 7.77
C GLY A 65 3.39 -13.34 6.77
N SER A 66 3.55 -13.98 5.61
CA SER A 66 4.42 -13.49 4.53
C SER A 66 3.80 -12.30 3.81
N VAL A 67 4.62 -11.31 3.50
CA VAL A 67 4.19 -10.12 2.75
C VAL A 67 4.57 -10.26 1.30
N VAL A 68 3.58 -10.13 0.42
CA VAL A 68 3.75 -10.14 -1.03
C VAL A 68 3.50 -8.73 -1.57
N THR A 69 4.57 -8.10 -2.06
CA THR A 69 4.52 -6.84 -2.79
C THR A 69 4.62 -7.11 -4.28
N HIS A 70 3.80 -6.45 -5.09
CA HIS A 70 3.98 -6.50 -6.56
C HIS A 70 4.79 -5.28 -6.99
N THR A 71 6.09 -5.49 -7.18
CA THR A 71 7.01 -4.47 -7.69
C THR A 71 7.04 -4.54 -9.21
N GLY A 72 6.40 -3.58 -9.88
CA GLY A 72 6.63 -3.28 -11.30
C GLY A 72 5.54 -3.78 -12.26
N GLY A 73 4.97 -2.83 -13.01
CA GLY A 73 4.03 -3.06 -14.11
C GLY A 73 2.67 -2.41 -13.87
N ASN A 74 2.10 -1.80 -14.91
CA ASN A 74 0.80 -1.12 -14.89
C ASN A 74 -0.29 -2.03 -14.28
N TRP A 75 -0.62 -1.78 -13.01
CA TRP A 75 -1.47 -2.62 -12.17
C TRP A 75 -2.93 -2.72 -12.63
N TRP A 76 -3.37 -1.78 -13.47
CA TRP A 76 -4.66 -1.82 -14.16
C TRP A 76 -4.73 -2.87 -15.28
N PHE A 77 -3.59 -3.34 -15.80
CA PHE A 77 -3.49 -4.30 -16.91
C PHE A 77 -2.81 -5.63 -16.52
N SER A 78 -2.20 -5.73 -15.34
CA SER A 78 -1.53 -6.96 -14.90
C SER A 78 -2.57 -8.03 -14.53
N HIS A 79 -2.84 -8.92 -15.49
CA HIS A 79 -3.56 -10.19 -15.29
C HIS A 79 -2.67 -11.25 -14.62
N SER A 80 -1.41 -10.91 -14.33
CA SER A 80 -0.43 -11.70 -13.59
C SER A 80 -0.76 -11.62 -12.09
N GLY A 81 -1.85 -12.28 -11.73
CA GLY A 81 -2.41 -12.28 -10.39
C GLY A 81 -1.41 -12.83 -9.37
N THR A 82 -1.04 -12.00 -8.40
CA THR A 82 -0.76 -12.54 -7.07
C THR A 82 -1.95 -13.39 -6.68
N ASN A 83 -1.73 -14.70 -6.58
CA ASN A 83 -2.75 -15.68 -6.23
C ASN A 83 -3.18 -15.41 -4.79
N ILE A 84 -4.30 -14.69 -4.65
CA ILE A 84 -4.94 -14.43 -3.36
C ILE A 84 -5.47 -15.75 -2.82
N LYS A 85 -5.27 -15.98 -1.54
CA LYS A 85 -5.72 -17.18 -0.84
C LYS A 85 -6.70 -16.81 0.28
N PRO A 86 -7.52 -17.78 0.75
CA PRO A 86 -8.31 -17.59 1.96
C PRO A 86 -7.44 -17.16 3.14
N GLY A 87 -7.89 -16.18 3.91
CA GLY A 87 -7.18 -15.59 5.06
C GLY A 87 -6.13 -14.53 4.67
N ASP A 88 -5.95 -14.23 3.38
CA ASP A 88 -5.09 -13.12 2.97
C ASP A 88 -5.73 -11.77 3.30
N THR A 89 -4.90 -10.80 3.69
CA THR A 89 -5.28 -9.41 3.92
C THR A 89 -4.66 -8.51 2.87
N ILE A 90 -5.47 -7.79 2.13
CA ILE A 90 -5.05 -6.76 1.17
C ILE A 90 -4.99 -5.43 1.92
N VAL A 91 -3.82 -4.82 1.92
CA VAL A 91 -3.59 -3.54 2.61
C VAL A 91 -3.39 -2.43 1.59
N VAL A 92 -4.21 -1.39 1.71
CA VAL A 92 -4.17 -0.20 0.89
C VAL A 92 -3.64 0.98 1.72
N PRO A 93 -2.38 1.40 1.52
CA PRO A 93 -1.80 2.47 2.32
C PRO A 93 -2.26 3.86 1.85
N ILE A 94 -2.09 4.84 2.74
CA ILE A 94 -2.20 6.27 2.44
C ILE A 94 -1.02 6.77 1.61
N ASN A 95 -1.30 7.71 0.71
CA ASN A 95 -0.33 8.41 -0.11
C ASN A 95 0.32 9.56 0.66
N ALA A 96 1.34 9.22 1.45
CA ALA A 96 2.08 10.18 2.26
C ALA A 96 3.10 11.04 1.47
N GLU A 97 3.32 10.79 0.17
CA GLU A 97 4.40 11.39 -0.63
C GLU A 97 3.93 12.50 -1.57
N LYS A 98 2.86 13.23 -1.22
CA LYS A 98 2.46 14.39 -2.00
C LYS A 98 3.42 15.56 -1.74
N MET A 99 4.43 15.72 -2.60
CA MET A 99 5.19 16.97 -2.64
C MET A 99 4.24 18.11 -2.98
N LEU A 100 4.03 19.03 -2.02
CA LEU A 100 3.19 20.20 -2.25
C LEU A 100 3.87 21.09 -3.31
N PRO A 101 3.14 21.52 -4.36
CA PRO A 101 3.72 22.29 -5.46
C PRO A 101 4.21 23.68 -5.03
N LEU A 102 3.62 24.26 -3.98
CA LEU A 102 3.99 25.58 -3.47
C LEU A 102 5.42 25.60 -2.85
N PRO A 103 5.77 24.72 -1.87
CA PRO A 103 7.13 24.58 -1.37
C PRO A 103 8.19 24.34 -2.45
N PHE A 104 7.86 23.58 -3.50
CA PHE A 104 8.77 23.33 -4.61
C PHE A 104 9.16 24.62 -5.35
N TRP A 105 8.18 25.45 -5.73
CA TRP A 105 8.44 26.73 -6.39
C TRP A 105 9.17 27.73 -5.48
N GLN A 106 8.90 27.69 -4.17
CA GLN A 106 9.65 28.47 -3.19
C GLN A 106 11.12 28.03 -3.13
N ALA A 107 11.42 26.74 -3.18
CA ALA A 107 12.79 26.23 -3.20
C ALA A 107 13.55 26.67 -4.47
N VAL A 108 12.91 26.57 -5.64
CA VAL A 108 13.52 27.00 -6.92
C VAL A 108 13.84 28.49 -6.91
N THR A 109 12.88 29.32 -6.51
CA THR A 109 13.08 30.79 -6.44
C THR A 109 14.18 31.16 -5.44
N GLY A 110 14.24 30.49 -4.29
CA GLY A 110 15.31 30.68 -3.30
C GLY A 110 16.70 30.32 -3.84
N ILE A 111 16.83 29.20 -4.57
CA ILE A 111 18.10 28.81 -5.21
C ILE A 111 18.52 29.88 -6.22
N LEU A 112 17.62 30.32 -7.09
CA LEU A 112 17.90 31.36 -8.08
C LEU A 112 18.33 32.69 -7.45
N TYR A 113 17.66 33.08 -6.36
CA TYR A 113 18.00 34.27 -5.60
C TYR A 113 19.42 34.18 -4.98
N ASN A 114 19.73 33.06 -4.35
CA ASN A 114 21.07 32.83 -3.79
C ASN A 114 22.17 32.83 -4.86
N VAL A 115 21.89 32.26 -6.05
CA VAL A 115 22.81 32.32 -7.20
C VAL A 115 23.00 33.77 -7.66
N ALA A 116 21.92 34.55 -7.78
CA ALA A 116 21.98 35.94 -8.21
C ALA A 116 22.76 36.84 -7.23
N ILE A 117 22.63 36.62 -5.91
CA ILE A 117 23.43 37.34 -4.92
C ILE A 117 24.90 36.95 -5.01
N ALA A 118 25.18 35.65 -5.14
CA ALA A 118 26.56 35.17 -5.23
C ALA A 118 27.28 35.75 -6.45
N THR A 119 26.60 35.83 -7.61
CA THR A 119 27.17 36.44 -8.81
C THR A 119 27.38 37.94 -8.65
N ALA A 120 26.43 38.66 -8.04
CA ALA A 120 26.59 40.09 -7.75
C ALA A 120 27.77 40.37 -6.81
N ALA A 121 27.96 39.54 -5.78
CA ALA A 121 29.08 39.64 -4.84
C ALA A 121 30.43 39.38 -5.51
N VAL A 122 30.51 38.39 -6.41
CA VAL A 122 31.73 38.11 -7.21
C VAL A 122 32.06 39.26 -8.15
N HIS A 123 31.05 39.92 -8.73
CA HIS A 123 31.24 41.06 -9.64
C HIS A 123 31.57 42.37 -8.90
N ALA A 124 31.34 42.44 -7.59
CA ALA A 124 31.60 43.62 -6.76
C ALA A 124 33.00 43.62 -6.10
N LEU A 125 33.78 42.56 -6.29
CA LEU A 125 35.20 42.42 -5.92
C LEU A 125 36.10 42.84 -7.09
#